data_AF-A0A8T1V1Q2-F1
#
_entry.id   AF-A0A8T1V1Q2-F1
#
_cell.length_a   1.000
_cell.length_b   1.000
_cell.length_c   1.000
_cell.angle_alpha   90.00
_cell.angle_beta   90.00
_cell.angle_gamma   90.00
#
_symmetry.space_group_name_H-M   'P 1'
#
loop_
_entity.id
_entity.type
_entity.pdbx_description
1 polymer ?
#
loop_
_entity_poly.entity_id
_entity_poly.type
_entity_poly.pdbx_seq_one_letter_code
_entity_poly.pdbx_strand_id
1 'polypeptide(L)'
;MSAVKSQASYIDNLREIFHYQRNEAGSARPEDDIWSALIVAIYAYLDDLFAECGVAALPLGVVNSIHQRDGDGHTEFIQHLNKFTLPFDFEKTCASSWNVADRQHHQHDRDVFECFGDPHHTVVVKYRMIRTLATGETVSIVQRFVARRFIRLDRVVCIWKTYTEGEGIYRRMYLDETGWTRLRPSTSGPGTLAEVCVRQVPVLFNSCESVAGKVHQLLQDRVDEDEREVTQALQHLLLDDVVAGFDV
;
A
#
# COMPACT_ATOMS: atom_id res chain seq x y z
N MET A 1 2.92 23.58 -6.95
CA MET A 1 2.30 23.53 -8.30
C MET A 1 2.96 22.54 -9.29
N SER A 2 4.11 21.94 -8.99
CA SER A 2 4.78 20.95 -9.85
C SER A 2 4.28 19.49 -9.66
N ALA A 3 3.91 19.11 -8.43
CA ALA A 3 3.56 17.73 -8.09
C ALA A 3 2.24 17.22 -8.71
N VAL A 4 1.21 18.06 -8.77
CA VAL A 4 -0.14 17.68 -9.25
C VAL A 4 -0.16 17.37 -10.75
N LYS A 5 0.68 18.03 -11.56
CA LYS A 5 0.84 17.69 -13.00
C LYS A 5 1.53 16.35 -13.22
N SER A 6 2.34 15.88 -12.27
CA SER A 6 2.98 14.56 -12.35
C SER A 6 2.01 13.41 -12.07
N GLN A 7 1.00 13.60 -11.21
CA GLN A 7 0.04 12.56 -10.85
C GLN A 7 -0.96 12.21 -11.97
N ALA A 8 -1.41 13.20 -12.76
CA ALA A 8 -2.32 12.94 -13.88
C ALA A 8 -1.62 12.18 -15.02
N SER A 9 -0.41 12.59 -15.40
CA SER A 9 0.42 11.86 -16.38
C SER A 9 0.77 10.45 -15.90
N TYR A 10 0.84 10.23 -14.58
CA TYR A 10 1.13 8.96 -13.96
C TYR A 10 -0.05 7.98 -13.96
N ILE A 11 -1.29 8.45 -13.77
CA ILE A 11 -2.50 7.62 -13.88
C ILE A 11 -2.70 7.15 -15.33
N ASP A 12 -2.40 8.00 -16.31
CA ASP A 12 -2.48 7.63 -17.72
C ASP A 12 -1.38 6.60 -18.07
N ASN A 13 -0.16 6.76 -17.56
CA ASN A 13 0.90 5.75 -17.71
C ASN A 13 0.54 4.40 -17.04
N LEU A 14 -0.07 4.41 -15.85
CA LEU A 14 -0.60 3.22 -15.19
C LEU A 14 -1.63 2.49 -16.06
N ARG A 15 -2.60 3.25 -16.58
CA ARG A 15 -3.65 2.72 -17.44
C ARG A 15 -3.07 2.17 -18.74
N GLU A 16 -2.15 2.90 -19.37
CA GLU A 16 -1.51 2.45 -20.61
C GLU A 16 -0.76 1.14 -20.41
N ILE A 17 0.01 0.97 -19.34
CA ILE A 17 0.76 -0.27 -19.07
C ILE A 17 -0.18 -1.48 -18.89
N PHE A 18 -1.26 -1.33 -18.12
CA PHE A 18 -2.23 -2.42 -17.93
C PHE A 18 -3.14 -2.64 -19.15
N HIS A 19 -3.33 -1.65 -20.01
CA HIS A 19 -4.03 -1.80 -21.29
C HIS A 19 -3.13 -2.43 -22.37
N TYR A 20 -1.83 -2.11 -22.37
CA TYR A 20 -0.88 -2.54 -23.38
C TYR A 20 -0.54 -4.04 -23.28
N GLN A 21 -0.46 -4.57 -22.05
CA GLN A 21 -0.20 -6.01 -21.83
C GLN A 21 -1.36 -6.94 -22.21
N ARG A 22 -2.52 -6.41 -22.61
CA ARG A 22 -3.56 -7.22 -23.26
C ARG A 22 -3.16 -7.67 -24.67
N ASN A 23 -2.20 -7.00 -25.32
CA ASN A 23 -1.98 -7.14 -26.76
C ASN A 23 -0.63 -7.71 -27.21
N GLU A 24 0.44 -7.77 -26.41
CA GLU A 24 1.68 -8.42 -26.86
C GLU A 24 2.43 -9.12 -25.72
N ALA A 25 2.58 -10.44 -25.86
CA ALA A 25 3.52 -11.24 -25.10
C ALA A 25 4.91 -11.11 -25.76
N GLY A 26 5.89 -10.62 -25.00
CA GLY A 26 7.31 -10.76 -25.34
C GLY A 26 8.04 -9.49 -25.77
N SER A 27 8.31 -8.59 -24.82
CA SER A 27 9.57 -7.82 -24.75
C SER A 27 9.58 -7.01 -23.45
N ALA A 28 10.66 -7.05 -22.67
CA ALA A 28 10.88 -6.07 -21.60
C ALA A 28 10.95 -4.66 -22.20
N ARG A 29 10.29 -3.68 -21.58
CA ARG A 29 10.00 -2.36 -22.19
C ARG A 29 10.39 -1.20 -21.25
N PRO A 30 10.57 0.03 -21.81
CA PRO A 30 11.03 1.23 -21.08
C PRO A 30 10.17 1.67 -19.89
N GLU A 31 8.98 1.09 -19.72
CA GLU A 31 8.02 1.36 -18.65
C GLU A 31 8.45 0.75 -17.31
N ASP A 32 9.26 -0.32 -17.33
CA ASP A 32 9.81 -0.99 -16.14
C ASP A 32 10.77 -0.06 -15.37
N ASP A 33 11.47 0.82 -16.10
CA ASP A 33 12.35 1.85 -15.55
C ASP A 33 11.57 2.98 -14.86
N ILE A 34 10.37 3.31 -15.33
CA ILE A 34 9.53 4.37 -14.76
C ILE A 34 9.03 3.97 -13.36
N TRP A 35 8.63 2.71 -13.19
CA TRP A 35 8.20 2.17 -11.89
C TRP A 35 9.32 2.10 -10.87
N SER A 36 10.46 1.59 -11.31
CA SER A 36 11.65 1.51 -10.49
C SER A 36 12.11 2.91 -10.07
N ALA A 37 12.13 3.87 -10.99
CA ALA A 37 12.47 5.26 -10.72
C ALA A 37 11.47 5.93 -9.77
N LEU A 38 10.17 5.69 -9.95
CA LEU A 38 9.13 6.25 -9.09
C LEU A 38 9.26 5.76 -7.65
N ILE A 39 9.38 4.45 -7.44
CA ILE A 39 9.51 3.87 -6.10
C ILE A 39 10.78 4.39 -5.41
N VAL A 40 11.88 4.57 -6.15
CA VAL A 40 13.11 5.18 -5.62
C VAL A 40 12.89 6.66 -5.27
N ALA A 41 12.19 7.42 -6.10
CA ALA A 41 11.87 8.82 -5.81
C ALA A 41 10.97 8.96 -4.58
N ILE A 42 9.98 8.07 -4.43
CA ILE A 42 9.10 8.01 -3.26
C ILE A 42 9.91 7.63 -2.00
N TYR A 43 10.89 6.72 -2.12
CA TYR A 43 11.81 6.39 -1.02
C TYR A 43 12.64 7.59 -0.57
N ALA A 44 13.16 8.38 -1.51
CA ALA A 44 13.97 9.55 -1.19
C ALA A 44 13.23 10.61 -0.35
N TYR A 45 11.90 10.68 -0.47
CA TYR A 45 11.05 11.62 0.27
C TYR A 45 10.55 11.10 1.64
N LEU A 46 10.84 9.84 1.99
CA LEU A 46 10.31 9.21 3.21
C LEU A 46 10.58 10.00 4.49
N ASP A 47 11.84 10.40 4.71
CA ASP A 47 12.23 11.02 5.98
C ASP A 47 11.61 12.43 6.12
N ASP A 48 11.50 13.18 5.01
CA ASP A 48 10.79 14.46 4.96
C ASP A 48 9.29 14.29 5.21
N LEU A 49 8.65 13.29 4.59
CA LEU A 49 7.25 12.95 4.82
C LEU A 49 6.98 12.64 6.30
N PHE A 50 7.83 11.82 6.92
CA PHE A 50 7.62 11.41 8.31
C PHE A 50 7.83 12.58 9.28
N ALA A 51 8.73 13.52 8.94
CA ALA A 51 8.90 14.77 9.68
C ALA A 51 7.68 15.68 9.52
N GLU A 52 7.18 15.88 8.29
CA GLU A 52 5.97 16.65 7.97
C GLU A 52 4.74 16.12 8.73
N CYS A 53 4.55 14.80 8.73
CA CYS A 53 3.47 14.13 9.43
C CYS A 53 3.67 14.06 10.95
N GLY A 54 4.80 14.51 11.49
CA GLY A 54 5.08 14.50 12.93
C GLY A 54 5.14 13.09 13.55
N VAL A 55 5.47 12.06 12.77
CA VAL A 55 5.39 10.64 13.17
C VAL A 55 6.21 10.35 14.44
N ALA A 56 7.35 11.04 14.60
CA ALA A 56 8.18 10.90 15.79
C ALA A 56 7.43 11.26 17.09
N ALA A 57 6.59 12.30 17.04
CA ALA A 57 5.82 12.80 18.19
C ALA A 57 4.48 12.08 18.38
N LEU A 58 4.04 11.25 17.42
CA LEU A 58 2.79 10.50 17.57
C LEU A 58 2.86 9.51 18.74
N PRO A 59 1.77 9.39 19.54
CA PRO A 59 1.60 8.28 20.46
C PRO A 59 1.47 6.96 19.69
N LEU A 60 1.54 5.84 20.40
CA LEU A 60 1.19 4.56 19.80
C LEU A 60 -0.31 4.55 19.44
N GLY A 61 -0.64 3.92 18.31
CA GLY A 61 -1.99 3.81 17.77
C GLY A 61 -2.13 4.43 16.39
N VAL A 62 -3.40 4.62 16.00
CA VAL A 62 -3.82 5.07 14.66
C VAL A 62 -4.32 6.51 14.71
N VAL A 63 -3.93 7.29 13.71
CA VAL A 63 -4.44 8.64 13.45
C VAL A 63 -4.85 8.75 11.98
N ASN A 64 -6.12 9.04 11.75
CA ASN A 64 -6.68 9.28 10.42
C ASN A 64 -6.94 10.78 10.22
N SER A 65 -6.65 11.27 9.02
CA SER A 65 -6.82 12.68 8.65
C SER A 65 -7.25 12.82 7.20
N ILE A 66 -8.04 13.86 6.90
CA ILE A 66 -8.47 14.21 5.54
C ILE A 66 -7.77 15.51 5.17
N HIS A 67 -7.00 15.47 4.10
CA HIS A 67 -6.33 16.65 3.55
C HIS A 67 -7.13 17.15 2.35
N GLN A 68 -7.48 18.42 2.37
CA GLN A 68 -8.27 19.08 1.33
C GLN A 68 -7.39 20.06 0.56
N ARG A 69 -7.70 20.24 -0.73
CA ARG A 69 -7.02 21.21 -1.57
C ARG A 69 -7.42 22.63 -1.20
N ASP A 70 -6.43 23.51 -1.12
CA ASP A 70 -6.64 24.94 -0.95
C ASP A 70 -7.47 25.51 -2.11
N GLY A 71 -8.65 26.05 -1.80
CA GLY A 71 -9.49 26.81 -2.73
C GLY A 71 -10.86 26.21 -3.02
N ASP A 72 -10.96 24.88 -3.22
CA ASP A 72 -12.24 24.20 -3.52
C ASP A 72 -12.72 23.27 -2.38
N GLY A 73 -11.87 22.98 -1.40
CA GLY A 73 -12.21 22.11 -0.26
C GLY A 73 -12.39 20.65 -0.64
N HIS A 74 -12.08 20.26 -1.88
CA HIS A 74 -12.14 18.87 -2.29
C HIS A 74 -11.01 18.08 -1.63
N THR A 75 -11.32 16.85 -1.21
CA THR A 75 -10.32 15.94 -0.64
C THR A 75 -9.19 15.71 -1.64
N GLU A 76 -7.99 16.12 -1.26
CA GLU A 76 -6.76 15.85 -2.01
C GLU A 76 -6.27 14.44 -1.71
N PHE A 77 -6.22 14.08 -0.42
CA PHE A 77 -5.93 12.71 0.01
C PHE A 77 -6.45 12.45 1.43
N ILE A 78 -6.69 11.17 1.72
CA ILE A 78 -6.88 10.67 3.08
C ILE A 78 -5.54 10.13 3.54
N GLN A 79 -5.15 10.46 4.76
CA GLN A 79 -3.90 10.01 5.37
C GLN A 79 -4.19 9.19 6.62
N HIS A 80 -3.61 8.00 6.64
CA HIS A 80 -3.60 7.10 7.77
C HIS A 80 -2.17 6.99 8.31
N LEU A 81 -2.00 7.31 9.59
CA LEU A 81 -0.75 7.15 10.31
C LEU A 81 -0.95 6.10 11.39
N ASN A 82 -0.02 5.16 11.48
CA ASN A 82 -0.05 4.14 12.53
C ASN A 82 1.34 3.97 13.12
N LYS A 83 1.41 3.89 14.44
CA LYS A 83 2.65 3.67 15.18
C LYS A 83 2.43 2.62 16.23
N PHE A 84 3.15 1.51 16.15
CA PHE A 84 2.96 0.40 17.07
C PHE A 84 4.28 -0.32 17.34
N THR A 85 4.33 -1.05 18.44
CA THR A 85 5.47 -1.87 18.81
C THR A 85 5.10 -3.33 18.73
N LEU A 86 5.95 -4.11 18.09
CA LEU A 86 5.86 -5.56 18.03
C LEU A 86 6.82 -6.15 19.05
N PRO A 87 6.39 -7.10 19.91
CA PRO A 87 7.23 -7.73 20.92
C PRO A 87 8.14 -8.83 20.32
N PHE A 88 8.58 -8.64 19.07
CA PHE A 88 9.36 -9.61 18.31
C PHE A 88 10.67 -8.98 17.84
N ASP A 89 11.67 -9.84 17.66
CA ASP A 89 13.00 -9.45 17.18
C ASP A 89 12.93 -8.70 15.85
N PHE A 90 13.85 -7.75 15.66
CA PHE A 90 13.88 -6.87 14.49
C PHE A 90 14.08 -7.62 13.18
N GLU A 91 15.04 -8.55 13.13
CA GLU A 91 15.34 -9.28 11.90
C GLU A 91 14.18 -10.20 11.52
N LYS A 92 13.61 -10.91 12.50
CA LYS A 92 12.43 -11.75 12.30
C LYS A 92 11.23 -10.93 11.83
N THR A 93 10.95 -9.82 12.49
CA THR A 93 9.86 -8.91 12.10
C THR A 93 10.04 -8.42 10.67
N CYS A 94 11.26 -8.04 10.27
CA CYS A 94 11.54 -7.60 8.91
C CYS A 94 11.32 -8.72 7.88
N ALA A 95 11.76 -9.94 8.17
CA ALA A 95 11.54 -11.09 7.28
C ALA A 95 10.05 -11.40 7.11
N SER A 96 9.32 -11.55 8.22
CA SER A 96 7.89 -11.86 8.21
C SER A 96 7.06 -10.74 7.57
N SER A 97 7.41 -9.47 7.81
CA SER A 97 6.74 -8.33 7.18
C SER A 97 6.84 -8.36 5.65
N TRP A 98 7.97 -8.84 5.11
CA TRP A 98 8.14 -8.97 3.66
C TRP A 98 7.34 -10.13 3.08
N ASN A 99 7.18 -11.23 3.81
CA ASN A 99 6.31 -12.33 3.38
C ASN A 99 4.85 -11.87 3.26
N VAL A 100 4.40 -10.98 4.15
CA VAL A 100 3.05 -10.40 4.07
C VAL A 100 2.89 -9.48 2.85
N ALA A 101 3.94 -8.78 2.43
CA ALA A 101 3.91 -7.87 1.27
C ALA A 101 3.62 -8.57 -0.06
N ASP A 102 3.86 -9.88 -0.19
CA ASP A 102 3.51 -10.66 -1.39
C ASP A 102 1.99 -10.89 -1.58
N ARG A 103 1.18 -10.54 -0.56
CA ARG A 103 -0.29 -10.61 -0.60
C ARG A 103 -0.82 -12.00 -1.01
N GLN A 104 -0.18 -13.07 -0.53
CA GLN A 104 -0.50 -14.46 -0.91
C GLN A 104 -1.93 -14.90 -0.59
N HIS A 105 -2.65 -14.18 0.25
CA HIS A 105 -4.06 -14.46 0.56
C HIS A 105 -5.02 -14.03 -0.58
N HIS A 106 -4.56 -13.24 -1.57
CA HIS A 106 -5.38 -12.79 -2.69
C HIS A 106 -5.10 -13.59 -3.97
N GLN A 107 -5.83 -14.68 -4.19
CA GLN A 107 -5.59 -15.60 -5.33
C GLN A 107 -6.54 -15.44 -6.51
N HIS A 108 -7.63 -14.66 -6.38
CA HIS A 108 -8.58 -14.47 -7.48
C HIS A 108 -7.97 -13.58 -8.58
N ASP A 109 -7.95 -14.10 -9.82
CA ASP A 109 -7.33 -13.45 -10.99
C ASP A 109 -5.92 -12.89 -10.70
N ARG A 110 -5.12 -13.64 -9.92
CA ARG A 110 -3.78 -13.22 -9.53
C ARG A 110 -2.78 -13.42 -10.68
N ASP A 111 -2.17 -12.31 -11.10
CA ASP A 111 -1.04 -12.28 -12.03
C ASP A 111 0.19 -11.74 -11.28
N VAL A 112 1.33 -12.44 -11.39
CA VAL A 112 2.63 -12.04 -10.80
C VAL A 112 3.58 -11.62 -11.90
N PHE A 113 4.28 -10.51 -11.71
CA PHE A 113 5.22 -9.98 -12.69
C PHE A 113 6.65 -10.00 -12.13
N GLU A 114 7.46 -10.94 -12.62
CA GLU A 114 8.83 -11.16 -12.13
C GLU A 114 9.89 -10.30 -12.85
N CYS A 115 9.53 -9.60 -13.92
CA CYS A 115 10.48 -8.85 -14.76
C CYS A 115 10.84 -7.46 -14.21
N PHE A 116 10.36 -7.08 -13.03
CA PHE A 116 10.52 -5.72 -12.50
C PHE A 116 11.50 -5.67 -11.32
N GLY A 117 12.65 -5.02 -11.53
CA GLY A 117 13.62 -4.76 -10.47
C GLY A 117 14.27 -6.03 -9.90
N ASP A 118 14.67 -5.95 -8.63
CA ASP A 118 15.21 -7.12 -7.91
C ASP A 118 14.04 -7.94 -7.33
N PRO A 119 13.83 -9.20 -7.78
CA PRO A 119 12.69 -10.02 -7.35
C PRO A 119 12.74 -10.41 -5.87
N HIS A 120 13.90 -10.33 -5.20
CA HIS A 120 14.00 -10.59 -3.75
C HIS A 120 13.55 -9.41 -2.90
N HIS A 121 13.44 -8.23 -3.49
CA HIS A 121 13.11 -6.98 -2.81
C HIS A 121 11.96 -6.20 -3.46
N THR A 122 11.37 -6.74 -4.52
CA THR A 122 10.29 -6.11 -5.28
C THR A 122 9.17 -7.12 -5.52
N VAL A 123 7.94 -6.72 -5.24
CA VAL A 123 6.72 -7.48 -5.53
C VAL A 123 5.90 -6.67 -6.51
N VAL A 124 5.49 -7.30 -7.61
CA VAL A 124 4.55 -6.70 -8.56
C VAL A 124 3.46 -7.72 -8.85
N VAL A 125 2.24 -7.40 -8.43
CA VAL A 125 1.10 -8.31 -8.57
C VAL A 125 -0.15 -7.55 -8.99
N LYS A 126 -1.01 -8.23 -9.73
CA LYS A 126 -2.37 -7.81 -10.00
C LYS A 126 -3.29 -8.90 -9.49
N TYR A 127 -4.39 -8.53 -8.85
CA TYR A 127 -5.39 -9.49 -8.38
C TYR A 127 -6.75 -8.82 -8.29
N ARG A 128 -7.79 -9.64 -8.21
CA ARG A 128 -9.17 -9.21 -8.00
C ARG A 128 -9.56 -9.48 -6.55
N MET A 129 -10.14 -8.49 -5.90
CA MET A 129 -10.83 -8.72 -4.63
C MET A 129 -12.33 -8.76 -4.87
N ILE A 130 -12.95 -9.80 -4.33
CA ILE A 130 -14.39 -9.95 -4.30
C ILE A 130 -14.81 -9.81 -2.84
N ARG A 131 -15.85 -9.00 -2.59
CA ARG A 131 -16.38 -8.74 -1.25
C ARG A 131 -17.90 -8.76 -1.28
N THR A 132 -18.50 -9.28 -0.23
CA THR A 132 -19.94 -9.18 0.00
C THR A 132 -20.17 -8.07 1.01
N LEU A 133 -20.88 -7.01 0.59
CA LEU A 133 -21.23 -5.89 1.44
C LEU A 133 -22.27 -6.30 2.49
N ALA A 134 -22.44 -5.48 3.53
CA ALA A 134 -23.49 -5.67 4.53
C ALA A 134 -24.91 -5.69 3.93
N THR A 135 -25.10 -5.12 2.74
CA THR A 135 -26.35 -5.18 1.96
C THR A 135 -26.61 -6.55 1.34
N GLY A 136 -25.65 -7.47 1.41
CA GLY A 136 -25.67 -8.76 0.72
C GLY A 136 -25.20 -8.70 -0.73
N GLU A 137 -24.94 -7.49 -1.27
CA GLU A 137 -24.44 -7.32 -2.63
C GLU A 137 -22.96 -7.72 -2.72
N THR A 138 -22.64 -8.52 -3.73
CA THR A 138 -21.24 -8.85 -4.05
C THR A 138 -20.66 -7.79 -4.97
N VAL A 139 -19.51 -7.25 -4.58
CA VAL A 139 -18.77 -6.24 -5.31
C VAL A 139 -17.38 -6.75 -5.63
N SER A 140 -16.85 -6.29 -6.75
CA SER A 140 -15.55 -6.69 -7.27
C SER A 140 -14.73 -5.45 -7.60
N ILE A 141 -13.44 -5.55 -7.30
CA ILE A 141 -12.46 -4.50 -7.54
C ILE A 141 -11.15 -5.15 -7.99
N VAL A 142 -10.45 -4.51 -8.91
CA VAL A 142 -9.15 -4.97 -9.41
C VAL A 142 -8.06 -4.12 -8.78
N GLN A 143 -7.08 -4.76 -8.14
CA GLN A 143 -5.90 -4.10 -7.59
C GLN A 143 -4.67 -4.44 -8.39
N ARG A 144 -3.83 -3.42 -8.59
CA ARG A 144 -2.47 -3.55 -9.08
C ARG A 144 -1.56 -2.98 -8.02
N PHE A 145 -0.63 -3.80 -7.55
CA PHE A 145 0.17 -3.54 -6.39
C PHE A 145 1.64 -3.69 -6.75
N VAL A 146 2.42 -2.68 -6.39
CA VAL A 146 3.87 -2.68 -6.48
C VAL A 146 4.41 -2.39 -5.09
N ALA A 147 5.25 -3.25 -4.54
CA ALA A 147 5.96 -3.00 -3.30
C ALA A 147 7.46 -3.21 -3.47
N ARG A 148 8.24 -2.43 -2.73
CA ARG A 148 9.69 -2.59 -2.64
C ARG A 148 10.18 -2.37 -1.22
N ARG A 149 11.11 -3.21 -0.78
CA ARG A 149 11.83 -3.01 0.48
C ARG A 149 13.24 -2.48 0.28
N PHE A 150 13.67 -1.65 1.22
CA PHE A 150 14.99 -1.05 1.32
C PHE A 150 15.57 -1.39 2.68
N ILE A 151 16.68 -2.12 2.68
CA ILE A 151 17.32 -2.61 3.90
C ILE A 151 18.52 -1.70 4.23
N ARG A 152 18.63 -1.32 5.50
CA ARG A 152 19.76 -0.63 6.12
C ARG A 152 20.05 -1.30 7.46
N LEU A 153 21.20 -0.97 8.06
CA LEU A 153 21.65 -1.58 9.32
C LEU A 153 20.68 -1.31 10.49
N ASP A 154 20.07 -0.13 10.52
CA ASP A 154 19.24 0.36 11.62
C ASP A 154 17.75 0.41 11.31
N ARG A 155 17.38 0.15 10.04
CA ARG A 155 16.01 0.26 9.57
C ARG A 155 15.74 -0.58 8.33
N VAL A 156 14.52 -1.09 8.23
CA VAL A 156 13.94 -1.60 6.98
C VAL A 156 12.77 -0.73 6.61
N VAL A 157 12.73 -0.29 5.35
CA VAL A 157 11.64 0.50 4.81
C VAL A 157 10.94 -0.32 3.74
N CYS A 158 9.62 -0.45 3.82
CA CYS A 158 8.78 -0.98 2.76
C CYS A 158 7.96 0.17 2.17
N ILE A 159 7.92 0.28 0.86
CA ILE A 159 7.10 1.26 0.15
C ILE A 159 6.23 0.49 -0.82
N TRP A 160 4.96 0.84 -0.87
CA TRP A 160 4.06 0.29 -1.86
C TRP A 160 3.21 1.34 -2.53
N LYS A 161 2.72 0.95 -3.70
CA LYS A 161 1.82 1.68 -4.54
C LYS A 161 0.69 0.73 -4.93
N THR A 162 -0.55 1.15 -4.71
CA THR A 162 -1.72 0.37 -5.09
C THR A 162 -2.62 1.20 -5.99
N TYR A 163 -2.90 0.70 -7.18
CA TYR A 163 -3.95 1.25 -8.04
C TYR A 163 -5.15 0.32 -8.01
N THR A 164 -6.27 0.83 -7.51
CA THR A 164 -7.53 0.08 -7.43
C THR A 164 -8.52 0.63 -8.45
N GLU A 165 -9.16 -0.27 -9.17
CA GLU A 165 -10.24 0.03 -10.11
C GLU A 165 -11.52 -0.67 -9.67
N GLY A 166 -12.59 0.10 -9.53
CA GLY A 166 -13.91 -0.42 -9.22
C GLY A 166 -14.58 -1.07 -10.42
N GLU A 167 -15.36 -2.13 -10.17
CA GLU A 167 -16.18 -2.79 -11.20
C GLU A 167 -17.67 -2.74 -10.87
N GLY A 168 -18.51 -3.12 -11.84
CA GLY A 168 -19.96 -3.09 -11.67
C GLY A 168 -20.47 -1.70 -11.31
N ILE A 169 -21.11 -1.58 -10.15
CA ILE A 169 -21.63 -0.31 -9.62
C ILE A 169 -20.54 0.72 -9.28
N TYR A 170 -19.31 0.26 -9.08
CA TYR A 170 -18.14 1.10 -8.79
C TYR A 170 -17.30 1.39 -10.04
N ARG A 171 -17.79 1.02 -11.22
CA ARG A 171 -17.08 1.32 -12.47
C ARG A 171 -16.80 2.82 -12.58
N ARG A 172 -15.59 3.16 -13.02
CA ARG A 172 -15.04 4.53 -13.11
C ARG A 172 -14.64 5.16 -11.78
N MET A 173 -14.73 4.41 -10.67
CA MET A 173 -14.04 4.78 -9.44
C MET A 173 -12.63 4.24 -9.48
N TYR A 174 -11.69 5.09 -9.14
CA TYR A 174 -10.30 4.73 -8.99
C TYR A 174 -9.80 5.21 -7.65
N LEU A 175 -8.90 4.43 -7.07
CA LEU A 175 -8.16 4.80 -5.88
C LEU A 175 -6.68 4.61 -6.18
N ASP A 176 -5.93 5.69 -6.00
CA ASP A 176 -4.47 5.64 -5.98
C ASP A 176 -4.00 5.69 -4.53
N GLU A 177 -3.25 4.68 -4.12
CA GLU A 177 -2.69 4.58 -2.78
C GLU A 177 -1.17 4.55 -2.86
N THR A 178 -0.53 5.26 -1.94
CA THR A 178 0.90 5.13 -1.67
C THR A 178 1.08 4.91 -0.18
N GLY A 179 1.85 3.90 0.18
CA GLY A 179 2.12 3.57 1.57
C GLY A 179 3.61 3.42 1.83
N TRP A 180 3.96 3.71 3.07
CA TRP A 180 5.30 3.70 3.60
C TRP A 180 5.28 3.04 4.97
N THR A 181 6.14 2.06 5.17
CA THR A 181 6.40 1.46 6.47
C THR A 181 7.88 1.58 6.79
N ARG A 182 8.19 2.05 7.99
CA ARG A 182 9.54 2.06 8.56
C ARG A 182 9.57 1.17 9.80
N LEU A 183 10.35 0.10 9.72
CA LEU A 183 10.66 -0.79 10.83
C LEU A 183 12.02 -0.45 11.41
N ARG A 184 12.11 -0.36 12.73
CA ARG A 184 13.36 -0.10 13.47
C ARG A 184 13.41 -0.93 14.74
N PRO A 185 14.60 -1.30 15.25
CA PRO A 185 14.72 -1.84 16.60
C PRO A 185 14.08 -0.89 17.63
N SER A 186 13.35 -1.45 18.59
CA SER A 186 12.76 -0.66 19.66
C SER A 186 13.84 -0.09 20.58
N THR A 187 13.68 1.18 20.97
CA THR A 187 14.58 1.84 21.94
C THR A 187 14.16 1.58 23.40
N SER A 188 12.95 1.07 23.62
CA SER A 188 12.38 0.85 24.97
C SER A 188 12.56 -0.57 25.50
N GLY A 189 13.19 -1.46 24.74
CA GLY A 189 13.40 -2.86 25.11
C GLY A 189 13.49 -3.78 23.90
N PRO A 190 13.50 -5.11 24.10
CA PRO A 190 13.44 -6.07 23.01
C PRO A 190 12.12 -5.88 22.23
N GLY A 191 12.23 -5.71 20.92
CA GLY A 191 11.08 -5.53 20.05
C GLY A 191 11.39 -4.69 18.82
N THR A 192 10.36 -4.49 18.00
CA THR A 192 10.42 -3.70 16.77
C THR A 192 9.40 -2.57 16.82
N LEU A 193 9.85 -1.34 16.55
CA LEU A 193 8.97 -0.21 16.30
C LEU A 193 8.58 -0.19 14.82
N ALA A 194 7.27 -0.16 14.57
CA ALA A 194 6.70 0.02 13.25
C ALA A 194 6.03 1.38 13.16
N GLU A 195 6.34 2.11 12.10
CA GLU A 195 5.69 3.37 11.74
C GLU A 195 5.19 3.28 10.32
N VAL A 196 3.91 3.56 10.13
CA VAL A 196 3.22 3.43 8.86
C VAL A 196 2.59 4.77 8.50
N CYS A 197 2.72 5.15 7.24
CA CYS A 197 1.97 6.22 6.61
C CYS A 197 1.32 5.66 5.36
N VAL A 198 0.03 5.89 5.16
CA VAL A 198 -0.67 5.57 3.92
C VAL A 198 -1.42 6.82 3.47
N ARG A 199 -1.23 7.20 2.21
CA ARG A 199 -1.98 8.27 1.56
C ARG A 199 -2.82 7.69 0.42
N GLN A 200 -4.12 7.98 0.47
CA GLN A 200 -5.13 7.50 -0.46
C GLN A 200 -5.77 8.67 -1.19
N VAL A 201 -5.69 8.65 -2.52
CA VAL A 201 -6.26 9.67 -3.42
C VAL A 201 -7.45 9.06 -4.16
N PRO A 202 -8.69 9.38 -3.78
CA PRO A 202 -9.85 9.00 -4.57
C PRO A 202 -9.86 9.80 -5.88
N VAL A 203 -9.94 9.10 -7.01
CA VAL A 203 -10.10 9.72 -8.32
C VAL A 203 -11.49 9.38 -8.84
N LEU A 204 -12.38 10.36 -8.77
CA LEU A 204 -13.76 10.25 -9.18
C LEU A 204 -14.01 10.99 -10.50
N PHE A 205 -14.30 10.26 -11.56
CA PHE A 205 -14.69 10.84 -12.84
C PHE A 205 -16.22 10.96 -12.93
N ASN A 206 -16.74 12.19 -13.05
CA ASN A 206 -18.16 12.47 -13.31
C ASN A 206 -19.14 11.90 -12.26
N SER A 207 -18.80 11.96 -10.98
CA SER A 207 -19.64 11.41 -9.90
C SER A 207 -20.49 12.49 -9.22
N CYS A 208 -21.75 12.15 -8.87
CA CYS A 208 -22.60 12.95 -7.98
C CYS A 208 -22.06 12.92 -6.53
N GLU A 209 -22.33 13.94 -5.70
CA GLU A 209 -21.90 14.01 -4.29
C GLU A 209 -22.26 12.76 -3.46
N SER A 210 -23.39 12.11 -3.76
CA SER A 210 -23.83 10.87 -3.10
C SER A 210 -22.86 9.69 -3.27
N VAL A 211 -22.00 9.74 -4.30
CA VAL A 211 -21.00 8.73 -4.61
C VAL A 211 -19.71 8.97 -3.83
N ALA A 212 -19.36 10.23 -3.57
CA ALA A 212 -18.15 10.60 -2.83
C ALA A 212 -18.18 10.09 -1.37
N GLY A 213 -19.34 10.18 -0.71
CA GLY A 213 -19.51 9.63 0.65
C GLY A 213 -19.34 8.11 0.72
N LYS A 214 -19.85 7.38 -0.28
CA LYS A 214 -19.67 5.92 -0.38
C LYS A 214 -18.22 5.53 -0.65
N VAL A 215 -17.52 6.32 -1.45
CA VAL A 215 -16.08 6.14 -1.71
C VAL A 215 -15.30 6.36 -0.43
N HIS A 216 -15.58 7.43 0.31
CA HIS A 216 -14.91 7.68 1.59
C HIS A 216 -15.07 6.53 2.59
N GLN A 217 -16.29 6.00 2.72
CA GLN A 217 -16.55 4.83 3.57
C GLN A 217 -15.77 3.61 3.09
N LEU A 218 -15.79 3.32 1.78
CA LEU A 218 -15.02 2.22 1.19
C LEU A 218 -13.52 2.35 1.46
N LEU A 219 -12.98 3.57 1.46
CA LEU A 219 -11.57 3.84 1.75
C LEU A 219 -11.23 3.56 3.21
N GLN A 220 -12.07 4.00 4.14
CA GLN A 220 -11.89 3.71 5.56
C GLN A 220 -11.97 2.20 5.84
N ASP A 221 -13.02 1.54 5.33
CA ASP A 221 -13.23 0.11 5.50
C ASP A 221 -12.02 -0.70 4.95
N ARG A 222 -11.46 -0.26 3.82
CA ARG A 222 -10.26 -0.87 3.20
C ARG A 222 -9.02 -0.77 4.07
N VAL A 223 -8.75 0.41 4.62
CA VAL A 223 -7.54 0.62 5.45
C VAL A 223 -7.63 -0.22 6.72
N ASP A 224 -8.78 -0.22 7.39
CA ASP A 224 -8.98 -0.99 8.62
C ASP A 224 -8.91 -2.51 8.35
N GLU A 225 -9.44 -2.97 7.21
CA GLU A 225 -9.37 -4.37 6.78
C GLU A 225 -7.92 -4.78 6.47
N ASP A 226 -7.20 -4.01 5.65
CA ASP A 226 -5.81 -4.27 5.29
C ASP A 226 -4.90 -4.24 6.54
N GLU A 227 -5.09 -3.28 7.45
CA GLU A 227 -4.34 -3.21 8.71
C GLU A 227 -4.56 -4.48 9.54
N ARG A 228 -5.82 -4.93 9.66
CA ARG A 228 -6.15 -6.13 10.41
C ARG A 228 -5.58 -7.39 9.77
N GLU A 229 -5.74 -7.56 8.46
CA GLU A 229 -5.23 -8.73 7.72
C GLU A 229 -3.70 -8.78 7.79
N VAL A 230 -3.01 -7.65 7.58
CA VAL A 230 -1.55 -7.55 7.64
C VAL A 230 -1.04 -7.81 9.06
N THR A 231 -1.69 -7.23 10.08
CA THR A 231 -1.29 -7.42 11.47
C THR A 231 -1.50 -8.86 11.92
N GLN A 232 -2.63 -9.48 11.55
CA GLN A 232 -2.91 -10.88 11.86
C GLN A 232 -1.93 -11.81 11.16
N ALA A 233 -1.67 -11.60 9.86
CA ALA A 233 -0.70 -12.40 9.12
C ALA A 233 0.71 -12.26 9.70
N LEU A 234 1.10 -11.05 10.08
CA LEU A 234 2.41 -10.79 10.70
C LEU A 234 2.51 -11.48 12.07
N GLN A 235 1.48 -11.37 12.91
CA GLN A 235 1.45 -12.04 14.22
C GLN A 235 1.48 -13.56 14.06
N HIS A 236 0.74 -14.12 13.11
CA HIS A 236 0.71 -15.56 12.87
C HIS A 236 2.10 -16.08 12.45
N LEU A 237 2.74 -15.43 11.47
CA LEU A 237 4.09 -15.79 11.03
C LEU A 237 5.11 -15.69 12.15
N LEU A 238 5.01 -14.66 12.99
CA LEU A 238 5.94 -14.45 14.11
C LEU A 238 5.70 -15.44 15.26
N LEU A 239 4.49 -15.95 15.43
CA LEU A 239 4.17 -16.98 16.42
C LEU A 239 4.55 -18.38 15.94
N ASP A 240 4.34 -18.70 14.66
CA ASP A 240 4.73 -19.99 14.08
C ASP A 240 6.25 -20.21 14.16
N ASP A 241 7.04 -19.17 13.90
CA ASP A 241 8.51 -19.21 14.03
C ASP A 241 8.98 -19.42 15.48
N VAL A 242 8.17 -19.00 16.46
CA VAL A 242 8.45 -19.22 17.88
C VAL A 242 8.12 -20.66 18.27
N VAL A 243 6.99 -21.20 17.80
CA VAL A 243 6.56 -22.59 18.05
C VAL A 243 7.50 -23.59 17.38
N ALA A 244 7.92 -23.35 16.14
CA ALA A 244 8.90 -24.18 15.44
C ALA A 244 10.29 -24.18 16.10
N GLY A 245 10.60 -23.15 16.90
CA GLY A 245 11.82 -23.08 17.71
C GLY A 245 11.77 -23.88 19.02
N PHE A 246 10.61 -24.44 19.39
CA PHE A 246 10.44 -25.27 20.59
C PHE A 246 10.40 -26.78 20.31
N ASP A 247 10.43 -27.18 19.04
CA ASP A 247 10.65 -28.59 18.65
C ASP A 247 12.16 -28.88 18.61
N VAL A 248 12.77 -29.07 19.79
CA VAL A 248 14.11 -29.66 19.99
C VAL A 248 14.07 -30.71 21.09
#